data_AF-A0A9P1N3C7-F1
#
_entry.id   AF-A0A9P1N3C7-F1
#
_cell.length_a   1.000
_cell.length_b   1.000
_cell.length_c   1.000
_cell.angle_alpha   90.00
_cell.angle_beta   90.00
_cell.angle_gamma   90.00
#
_symmetry.space_group_name_H-M   'P 1'
#
loop_
_entity.id
_entity.type
_entity.pdbx_description
1 polymer ?
#
loop_
_entity_poly.entity_id
_entity_poly.type
_entity_poly.pdbx_seq_one_letter_code
_entity_poly.pdbx_strand_id
1 'polypeptide(L)'
;MSSSDLQQVHPDSPPNTPTKSTQANCYCGSVPIALSANTLADTLKVSPLYKQQDSARWNAAAQVYRSSRAVSPTQDEKFTFDIAPSTINQLTSPKLSTTKTPISLEDIADMNRRRHDIEGGVLPPCPGVGPLELEAIAAVHELAQEVQDISVSEMLPRTSDLIFVNVKTQEGCPYTLELTMKGWRIASSHTDCMNGDYTKISLHTKYYKNARELLKFISPDHTTRFNESVAEKLTRLAGITA
;
A
#
# COMPACT_ATOMS: atom_id res chain seq x y z
N MET A 1 -60.29 13.84 -22.07
CA MET A 1 -59.73 12.50 -21.75
C MET A 1 -58.27 12.52 -22.19
N SER A 2 -57.48 13.46 -21.64
CA SER A 2 -56.57 13.27 -20.48
C SER A 2 -55.46 12.27 -20.78
N SER A 3 -54.37 12.82 -21.32
CA SER A 3 -53.03 12.23 -21.34
C SER A 3 -52.51 12.11 -19.90
N SER A 4 -51.94 10.95 -19.57
CA SER A 4 -51.31 10.68 -18.28
C SER A 4 -49.81 10.88 -18.42
N ASP A 5 -49.31 12.03 -17.98
CA ASP A 5 -47.90 12.30 -17.74
C ASP A 5 -47.39 11.42 -16.59
N LEU A 6 -46.43 10.54 -16.87
CA LEU A 6 -45.66 9.80 -15.88
C LEU A 6 -44.33 10.53 -15.68
N GLN A 7 -44.33 11.47 -14.73
CA GLN A 7 -43.14 12.16 -14.25
C GLN A 7 -42.34 11.20 -13.37
N GLN A 8 -41.18 10.71 -13.85
CA GLN A 8 -40.28 9.87 -13.06
C GLN A 8 -39.30 10.75 -12.28
N VAL A 9 -39.36 10.64 -10.96
CA VAL A 9 -38.68 11.47 -9.95
C VAL A 9 -37.18 11.15 -9.92
N HIS A 10 -36.35 12.17 -10.11
CA HIS A 10 -34.90 12.13 -9.91
C HIS A 10 -34.60 12.06 -8.39
N PRO A 11 -33.76 11.14 -7.90
CA PRO A 11 -33.28 11.22 -6.52
C PRO A 11 -32.21 12.31 -6.40
N ASP A 12 -32.50 13.31 -5.56
CA ASP A 12 -31.58 14.39 -5.20
C ASP A 12 -30.26 13.83 -4.65
N SER A 13 -29.15 14.30 -5.21
CA SER A 13 -27.81 14.04 -4.68
C SER A 13 -27.63 14.84 -3.38
N PRO A 14 -26.99 14.27 -2.33
CA PRO A 14 -26.73 15.01 -1.11
C PRO A 14 -25.75 16.18 -1.37
N PRO A 15 -25.88 17.30 -0.65
CA PRO A 15 -25.13 18.52 -0.92
C PRO A 15 -23.63 18.33 -0.69
N ASN A 16 -22.83 18.86 -1.63
CA ASN A 16 -21.39 18.99 -1.51
C ASN A 16 -21.02 19.75 -0.23
N THR A 17 -20.27 19.11 0.67
CA THR A 17 -19.68 19.79 1.83
C THR A 17 -18.45 20.59 1.38
N PRO A 18 -18.37 21.89 1.66
CA PRO A 18 -17.19 22.69 1.40
C PRO A 18 -16.27 22.66 2.61
N THR A 19 -14.95 22.48 2.43
CA THR A 19 -14.02 22.79 3.53
C THR A 19 -12.69 23.33 3.05
N LYS A 20 -12.62 24.65 3.09
CA LYS A 20 -11.40 25.44 3.29
C LYS A 20 -10.51 24.78 4.35
N SER A 21 -9.24 24.63 4.04
CA SER A 21 -8.17 24.36 5.01
C SER A 21 -8.12 25.48 6.04
N THR A 22 -8.70 25.25 7.21
CA THR A 22 -8.53 26.12 8.37
C THR A 22 -7.64 25.38 9.35
N GLN A 23 -6.39 25.84 9.50
CA GLN A 23 -5.46 25.36 10.53
C GLN A 23 -6.07 25.66 11.92
N ALA A 24 -6.46 24.61 12.63
CA ALA A 24 -6.78 24.69 14.05
C ALA A 24 -5.55 24.21 14.84
N ASN A 25 -4.94 25.12 15.60
CA ASN A 25 -3.89 24.79 16.56
C ASN A 25 -4.51 24.11 17.78
N CYS A 26 -4.15 22.85 18.02
CA CYS A 26 -4.47 22.12 19.25
C CYS A 26 -3.18 21.88 20.04
N TYR A 27 -3.08 22.46 21.23
CA TYR A 27 -1.97 22.22 22.16
C TYR A 27 -2.26 20.94 22.97
N CYS A 28 -1.64 19.82 22.60
CA CYS A 28 -1.34 18.71 23.50
C CYS A 28 -0.14 17.94 22.94
N GLY A 29 0.87 17.72 23.79
CA GLY A 29 2.21 17.24 23.42
C GLY A 29 2.23 15.90 22.66
N SER A 30 3.23 15.80 21.78
CA SER A 30 3.61 14.63 20.97
C SER A 30 2.54 14.08 20.03
N VAL A 31 2.24 14.82 18.95
CA VAL A 31 1.54 14.28 17.78
C VAL A 31 2.57 13.80 16.77
N PRO A 32 2.42 12.59 16.21
CA PRO A 32 2.80 12.44 14.82
C PRO A 32 1.69 11.82 13.97
N ILE A 33 1.67 12.29 12.72
CA ILE A 33 0.87 11.86 11.57
C ILE A 33 -0.54 12.46 11.56
N ALA A 34 -0.82 13.17 10.47
CA ALA A 34 -2.11 13.79 10.17
C ALA A 34 -3.26 12.84 10.54
N LEU A 35 -4.12 13.27 11.47
CA LEU A 35 -5.36 12.57 11.80
C LEU A 35 -6.21 12.52 10.54
N SER A 36 -6.18 11.39 9.84
CA SER A 36 -7.15 11.09 8.80
C SER A 36 -8.53 11.06 9.45
N ALA A 37 -9.54 11.61 8.77
CA ALA A 37 -10.93 11.55 9.21
C ALA A 37 -11.37 10.10 9.50
N ASN A 38 -10.80 9.13 8.76
CA ASN A 38 -11.04 7.71 8.96
C ASN A 38 -10.53 7.22 10.33
N THR A 39 -9.31 7.61 10.72
CA THR A 39 -8.71 7.24 12.02
C THR A 39 -9.51 7.81 13.19
N LEU A 40 -9.98 9.05 13.06
CA LEU A 40 -10.85 9.67 14.06
C LEU A 40 -12.20 8.93 14.15
N ALA A 41 -12.83 8.65 13.01
CA ALA A 41 -14.11 7.96 12.96
C ALA A 41 -14.05 6.54 13.56
N ASP A 42 -12.94 5.82 13.34
CA ASP A 42 -12.70 4.51 13.93
C ASP A 42 -12.51 4.60 15.45
N THR A 43 -11.76 5.60 15.92
CA THR A 43 -11.54 5.85 17.36
C THR A 43 -12.85 6.15 18.08
N LEU A 44 -13.71 6.97 17.45
CA LEU A 44 -15.04 7.29 17.96
C LEU A 44 -16.06 6.15 17.77
N LYS A 45 -15.66 5.05 17.10
CA LYS A 45 -16.52 3.92 16.73
C LYS A 45 -17.76 4.31 15.92
N VAL A 46 -17.66 5.41 15.17
CA VAL A 46 -18.74 5.91 14.29
C VAL A 46 -18.61 5.40 12.86
N SER A 47 -17.45 4.84 12.48
CA SER A 47 -17.28 4.12 11.21
C SER A 47 -18.13 2.84 11.18
N PRO A 48 -18.69 2.44 10.02
CA PRO A 48 -19.26 1.11 9.84
C PRO A 48 -18.26 0.00 10.20
N LEU A 49 -18.74 -1.12 10.74
CA LEU A 49 -17.91 -2.21 11.26
C LEU A 49 -16.91 -2.75 10.21
N TYR A 50 -17.34 -2.85 8.94
CA TYR A 50 -16.45 -3.31 7.86
C TYR A 50 -15.27 -2.35 7.61
N LYS A 51 -15.48 -1.03 7.77
CA LYS A 51 -14.40 -0.03 7.63
C LYS A 51 -13.40 -0.12 8.80
N GLN A 52 -13.89 -0.37 10.01
CA GLN A 52 -13.03 -0.58 11.18
C GLN A 52 -12.17 -1.85 11.02
N GLN A 53 -12.74 -2.93 10.47
CA GLN A 53 -11.99 -4.15 10.17
C GLN A 53 -10.94 -3.94 9.08
N ASP A 54 -11.29 -3.25 8.00
CA ASP A 54 -10.34 -2.90 6.95
C ASP A 54 -9.20 -2.03 7.51
N SER A 55 -9.52 -0.96 8.25
CA SER A 55 -8.50 -0.08 8.81
C SER A 55 -7.58 -0.78 9.81
N ALA A 56 -8.09 -1.69 10.64
CA ALA A 56 -7.28 -2.53 11.52
C ALA A 56 -6.30 -3.39 10.72
N ARG A 57 -6.75 -3.99 9.61
CA ARG A 57 -5.93 -4.84 8.72
C ARG A 57 -4.79 -4.04 8.07
N TRP A 58 -5.10 -2.85 7.56
CA TRP A 58 -4.09 -1.93 6.99
C TRP A 58 -3.10 -1.41 8.03
N ASN A 59 -3.58 -1.05 9.22
CA ASN A 59 -2.72 -0.53 10.29
C ASN A 59 -1.73 -1.58 10.79
N ALA A 60 -2.18 -2.82 10.97
CA ALA A 60 -1.33 -3.93 11.36
C ALA A 60 -0.28 -4.23 10.27
N ALA A 61 -0.66 -4.23 8.99
CA ALA A 61 0.29 -4.39 7.89
C ALA A 61 1.34 -3.27 7.86
N ALA A 62 0.92 -2.03 8.07
CA ALA A 62 1.82 -0.89 8.16
C ALA A 62 2.77 -0.96 9.36
N GLN A 63 2.32 -1.49 10.49
CA GLN A 63 3.17 -1.74 11.66
C GLN A 63 4.24 -2.80 11.37
N VAL A 64 3.86 -3.92 10.74
CA VAL A 64 4.82 -4.95 10.34
C VAL A 64 5.86 -4.39 9.37
N TYR A 65 5.43 -3.66 8.34
CA TYR A 65 6.35 -3.04 7.38
C TYR A 65 7.30 -2.02 8.04
N ARG A 66 6.81 -1.20 8.97
CA ARG A 66 7.66 -0.25 9.70
C ARG A 66 8.67 -0.96 10.60
N SER A 67 8.23 -2.00 11.31
CA SER A 67 9.08 -2.76 12.24
C SER A 67 10.23 -3.48 11.53
N SER A 68 10.02 -3.96 10.29
CA SER A 68 11.08 -4.61 9.52
C SER A 68 12.16 -3.62 9.04
N ARG A 69 11.83 -2.33 8.93
CA ARG A 69 12.74 -1.27 8.49
C ARG A 69 13.52 -0.60 9.63
N ALA A 70 13.03 -0.67 10.86
CA ALA A 70 13.51 0.15 11.98
C ALA A 70 14.83 -0.33 12.63
N VAL A 71 15.71 -1.04 11.94
CA VAL A 71 17.00 -1.48 12.52
C VAL A 71 18.18 -0.83 11.80
N SER A 72 18.70 0.24 12.39
CA SER A 72 20.03 0.77 12.05
C SER A 72 21.11 0.01 12.83
N PRO A 73 22.29 -0.28 12.25
CA PRO A 73 23.41 -0.91 12.95
C PRO A 73 24.20 0.17 13.70
N THR A 74 23.60 0.79 14.71
CA THR A 74 24.31 1.69 15.62
C THR A 74 23.72 1.55 17.01
N GLN A 75 23.97 0.41 17.65
CA GLN A 75 23.97 0.29 19.10
C GLN A 75 24.83 -0.91 19.47
N ASP A 76 26.08 -0.61 19.82
CA ASP A 76 26.87 -1.42 20.75
C ASP A 76 26.13 -1.40 22.09
N GLU A 77 25.12 -2.26 22.25
CA GLU A 77 24.52 -2.50 23.55
C GLU A 77 24.46 -3.99 23.83
N LYS A 78 25.39 -4.38 24.70
CA LYS A 78 25.52 -5.66 25.35
C LYS A 78 24.33 -5.81 26.31
N PHE A 79 23.23 -6.42 25.87
CA PHE A 79 22.09 -6.73 26.74
C PHE A 79 22.01 -8.22 27.08
N THR A 80 22.18 -8.48 28.37
CA THR A 80 21.87 -9.72 29.08
C THR A 80 20.37 -9.97 29.03
N PHE A 81 19.95 -11.18 28.64
CA PHE A 81 18.55 -11.60 28.68
C PHE A 81 18.23 -12.20 30.05
N ASP A 82 17.38 -11.53 30.81
CA ASP A 82 16.62 -12.13 31.92
C ASP A 82 15.14 -11.80 31.74
N ILE A 83 14.40 -12.62 30.98
CA ILE A 83 12.93 -12.73 31.10
C ILE A 83 12.51 -14.20 30.88
N ALA A 84 11.63 -14.65 31.77
CA ALA A 84 11.09 -15.99 31.97
C ALA A 84 10.47 -16.69 30.74
N PRO A 85 10.35 -18.03 30.76
CA PRO A 85 9.94 -18.82 29.60
C PRO A 85 8.44 -19.09 29.62
N SER A 86 7.68 -18.53 28.67
CA SER A 86 6.55 -19.24 28.05
C SER A 86 5.91 -18.43 26.92
N THR A 87 5.96 -19.03 25.72
CA THR A 87 4.99 -18.83 24.63
C THR A 87 5.21 -17.67 23.66
N ILE A 88 6.41 -17.53 23.09
CA ILE A 88 6.59 -17.08 21.70
C ILE A 88 7.74 -17.88 21.11
N ASN A 89 7.47 -19.10 20.65
CA ASN A 89 8.38 -19.82 19.78
C ASN A 89 7.54 -20.75 18.90
N GLN A 90 7.88 -20.74 17.61
CA GLN A 90 7.30 -21.51 16.49
C GLN A 90 6.19 -20.82 15.68
N LEU A 91 6.57 -19.85 14.84
CA LEU A 91 6.45 -20.03 13.38
C LEU A 91 7.30 -19.01 12.58
N THR A 92 8.58 -18.89 12.93
CA THR A 92 9.57 -18.23 12.08
C THR A 92 10.81 -19.12 11.99
N SER A 93 10.90 -19.96 10.97
CA SER A 93 12.15 -20.45 10.34
C SER A 93 11.80 -21.47 9.24
N PRO A 94 12.43 -21.36 8.06
CA PRO A 94 13.82 -21.77 7.97
C PRO A 94 14.75 -20.62 7.60
N LYS A 95 15.82 -20.45 8.40
CA LYS A 95 17.08 -19.72 8.11
C LYS A 95 16.94 -18.48 7.20
N LEU A 96 16.72 -17.31 7.78
CA LEU A 96 17.18 -16.07 7.16
C LEU A 96 18.32 -15.50 8.02
N SER A 97 19.48 -15.37 7.39
CA SER A 97 20.73 -14.95 7.99
C SER A 97 20.63 -13.62 8.72
N THR A 98 21.24 -13.58 9.90
CA THR A 98 21.81 -12.39 10.54
C THR A 98 22.43 -11.44 9.51
N THR A 99 21.70 -10.41 9.10
CA THR A 99 22.12 -9.08 8.63
C THR A 99 20.84 -8.29 8.32
N LYS A 100 20.47 -7.42 9.26
CA LYS A 100 19.16 -6.75 9.32
C LYS A 100 19.05 -5.66 8.25
N THR A 101 18.60 -6.05 7.07
CA THR A 101 18.09 -5.14 6.03
C THR A 101 16.55 -5.18 6.05
N PRO A 102 15.87 -4.08 5.68
CA PRO A 102 14.42 -4.10 5.51
C PRO A 102 14.02 -5.17 4.50
N ILE A 103 12.93 -5.88 4.77
CA ILE A 103 12.38 -6.88 3.86
C ILE A 103 12.02 -6.17 2.54
N SER A 104 12.56 -6.64 1.42
CA SER A 104 12.35 -6.03 0.11
C SER A 104 10.93 -6.31 -0.42
N LEU A 105 10.43 -5.45 -1.32
CA LEU A 105 9.18 -5.70 -2.05
C LEU A 105 9.17 -7.05 -2.75
N GLU A 106 10.31 -7.43 -3.34
CA GLU A 106 10.46 -8.68 -4.10
C GLU A 106 10.35 -9.90 -3.18
N ASP A 107 10.99 -9.85 -2.00
CA ASP A 107 10.89 -10.91 -1.01
C ASP A 107 9.46 -11.08 -0.47
N ILE A 108 8.74 -9.97 -0.24
CA ILE A 108 7.34 -10.01 0.21
C ILE A 108 6.47 -10.69 -0.85
N ALA A 109 6.61 -10.29 -2.12
CA ALA A 109 5.87 -10.89 -3.22
C ALA A 109 6.18 -12.39 -3.35
N ASP A 110 7.45 -12.79 -3.34
CA ASP A 110 7.85 -14.20 -3.44
C ASP A 110 7.33 -15.03 -2.26
N MET A 111 7.36 -14.47 -1.05
CA MET A 111 6.82 -15.13 0.15
C MET A 111 5.31 -15.30 0.07
N ASN A 112 4.57 -14.29 -0.40
CA ASN A 112 3.12 -14.36 -0.57
C ASN A 112 2.74 -15.45 -1.57
N ARG A 113 3.42 -15.47 -2.72
CA ARG A 113 3.21 -16.47 -3.78
C ARG A 113 3.53 -17.88 -3.30
N ARG A 114 4.69 -18.06 -2.66
CA ARG A 114 5.10 -19.35 -2.09
C ARG A 114 4.11 -19.87 -1.05
N ARG A 115 3.64 -19.01 -0.14
CA ARG A 115 2.65 -19.40 0.87
C ARG A 115 1.32 -19.79 0.23
N HIS A 116 0.85 -18.99 -0.73
CA HIS A 116 -0.40 -19.28 -1.44
C HIS A 116 -0.35 -20.65 -2.15
N ASP A 117 0.79 -21.00 -2.75
CA ASP A 117 0.99 -22.30 -3.40
C ASP A 117 1.03 -23.47 -2.40
N ILE A 118 1.58 -23.27 -1.20
CA ILE A 118 1.70 -24.29 -0.15
C ILE A 118 0.39 -24.49 0.62
N GLU A 119 -0.30 -23.40 0.95
CA GLU A 119 -1.50 -23.38 1.82
C GLU A 119 -2.81 -23.53 1.02
N GLY A 120 -2.71 -23.74 -0.30
CA GLY A 120 -3.87 -24.00 -1.17
C GLY A 120 -4.85 -22.83 -1.29
N GLY A 121 -4.35 -21.60 -1.12
CA GLY A 121 -5.17 -20.38 -1.15
C GLY A 121 -6.00 -20.11 0.11
N VAL A 122 -5.84 -20.90 1.18
CA VAL A 122 -6.48 -20.62 2.47
C VAL A 122 -5.62 -19.63 3.23
N LEU A 123 -6.07 -18.37 3.33
CA LEU A 123 -5.43 -17.40 4.21
C LEU A 123 -5.49 -17.94 5.66
N PRO A 124 -4.36 -18.00 6.38
CA PRO A 124 -4.39 -18.44 7.76
C PRO A 124 -5.33 -17.52 8.55
N PRO A 125 -6.08 -18.05 9.53
CA PRO A 125 -6.98 -17.26 10.38
C PRO A 125 -6.23 -16.30 11.33
N CYS A 126 -4.93 -16.08 11.12
CA CYS A 126 -4.11 -15.18 11.92
C CYS A 126 -4.71 -13.76 11.84
N PRO A 127 -5.22 -13.23 12.97
CA PRO A 127 -5.82 -11.91 12.99
C PRO A 127 -4.70 -10.89 12.87
N GLY A 128 -4.63 -10.17 11.76
CA GLY A 128 -3.92 -8.89 11.75
C GLY A 128 -3.42 -8.44 10.39
N VAL A 129 -2.67 -9.26 9.66
CA VAL A 129 -1.95 -8.77 8.47
C VAL A 129 -2.28 -9.62 7.27
N GLY A 130 -3.06 -9.06 6.36
CA GLY A 130 -3.27 -9.68 5.07
C GLY A 130 -2.00 -9.57 4.22
N PRO A 131 -1.61 -10.65 3.52
CA PRO A 131 -0.40 -10.70 2.70
C PRO A 131 -0.36 -9.61 1.61
N LEU A 132 -1.51 -9.29 0.98
CA LEU A 132 -1.58 -8.29 -0.08
C LEU A 132 -1.44 -6.86 0.45
N GLU A 133 -1.97 -6.55 1.65
CA GLU A 133 -1.82 -5.24 2.27
C GLU A 133 -0.36 -4.92 2.54
N LEU A 134 0.40 -5.91 3.04
CA LEU A 134 1.83 -5.75 3.29
C LEU A 134 2.59 -5.48 1.99
N GLU A 135 2.27 -6.22 0.92
CA GLU A 135 2.88 -6.05 -0.40
C GLU A 135 2.54 -4.70 -1.03
N ALA A 136 1.28 -4.26 -0.92
CA ALA A 136 0.84 -2.95 -1.40
C ALA A 136 1.56 -1.81 -0.67
N ILE A 137 1.70 -1.90 0.66
CA ILE A 137 2.43 -0.90 1.45
C ILE A 137 3.90 -0.86 1.05
N ALA A 138 4.52 -2.04 0.85
CA ALA A 138 5.90 -2.12 0.39
C ALA A 138 6.07 -1.49 -1.00
N ALA A 139 5.15 -1.76 -1.93
CA ALA A 139 5.19 -1.22 -3.28
C ALA A 139 5.05 0.31 -3.29
N VAL A 140 4.06 0.85 -2.58
CA VAL A 140 3.86 2.30 -2.45
C VAL A 140 5.10 2.96 -1.88
N HIS A 141 5.68 2.40 -0.81
CA HIS A 141 6.84 3.01 -0.18
C HIS A 141 8.10 2.91 -1.05
N GLU A 142 8.37 1.76 -1.66
CA GLU A 142 9.61 1.52 -2.41
C GLU A 142 9.60 2.29 -3.73
N LEU A 143 8.47 2.29 -4.44
CA LEU A 143 8.37 2.87 -5.78
C LEU A 143 8.05 4.37 -5.78
N ALA A 144 7.62 4.96 -4.64
CA ALA A 144 7.29 6.39 -4.56
C ALA A 144 8.40 7.34 -5.01
N GLN A 145 9.66 6.89 -5.02
CA GLN A 145 10.79 7.70 -5.48
C GLN A 145 11.00 7.65 -6.99
N GLU A 146 10.45 6.63 -7.65
CA GLU A 146 10.68 6.30 -9.05
C GLU A 146 9.53 6.76 -9.94
N VAL A 147 8.38 7.11 -9.34
CA VAL A 147 7.14 7.53 -10.01
C VAL A 147 6.75 8.95 -9.61
N GLN A 148 5.84 9.58 -10.37
CA GLN A 148 5.33 10.91 -10.03
C GLN A 148 4.35 10.84 -8.85
N ASP A 149 3.49 9.82 -8.83
CA ASP A 149 2.57 9.55 -7.72
C ASP A 149 2.26 8.06 -7.63
N ILE A 150 2.06 7.55 -6.42
CA ILE A 150 1.59 6.17 -6.17
C ILE A 150 0.79 6.11 -4.88
N SER A 151 -0.39 5.51 -4.96
CA SER A 151 -1.32 5.42 -3.84
C SER A 151 -2.26 4.23 -3.98
N VAL A 152 -2.72 3.68 -2.86
CA VAL A 152 -3.79 2.67 -2.89
C VAL A 152 -5.10 3.37 -3.24
N SER A 153 -5.89 2.80 -4.16
CA SER A 153 -7.17 3.40 -4.57
C SER A 153 -8.19 3.38 -3.42
N GLU A 154 -8.80 4.52 -3.14
CA GLU A 154 -9.92 4.63 -2.19
C GLU A 154 -11.29 4.41 -2.87
N MET A 155 -11.33 4.52 -4.19
CA MET A 155 -12.55 4.43 -5.00
C MET A 155 -12.88 3.00 -5.43
N LEU A 156 -11.87 2.13 -5.50
CA LEU A 156 -12.02 0.75 -5.95
C LEU A 156 -12.06 -0.24 -4.77
N PRO A 157 -12.63 -1.44 -4.97
CA PRO A 157 -12.73 -2.45 -3.93
C PRO A 157 -11.38 -2.81 -3.32
N ARG A 158 -11.32 -2.85 -1.98
CA ARG A 158 -10.17 -3.33 -1.22
C ARG A 158 -10.61 -4.54 -0.41
N THR A 159 -10.04 -5.69 -0.73
CA THR A 159 -10.34 -6.98 -0.08
C THR A 159 -9.03 -7.70 0.24
N SER A 160 -9.09 -8.80 0.99
CA SER A 160 -7.90 -9.60 1.30
C SER A 160 -7.24 -10.24 0.07
N ASP A 161 -7.98 -10.37 -1.02
CA ASP A 161 -7.58 -11.14 -2.21
C ASP A 161 -7.34 -10.26 -3.44
N LEU A 162 -7.77 -8.99 -3.35
CA LEU A 162 -7.75 -8.02 -4.44
C LEU A 162 -7.58 -6.60 -3.87
N ILE A 163 -6.52 -5.93 -4.31
CA ILE A 163 -6.23 -4.53 -3.98
C ILE A 163 -5.92 -3.77 -5.27
N PHE A 164 -6.45 -2.55 -5.40
CA PHE A 164 -6.11 -1.65 -6.50
C PHE A 164 -5.16 -0.55 -6.05
N VAL A 165 -4.13 -0.30 -6.85
CA VAL A 165 -3.10 0.72 -6.62
C VAL A 165 -3.02 1.62 -7.82
N ASN A 166 -3.15 2.92 -7.62
CA ASN A 166 -2.94 3.92 -8.65
C ASN A 166 -1.46 4.28 -8.72
N VAL A 167 -0.95 4.40 -9.93
CA VAL A 167 0.38 4.90 -10.21
C VAL A 167 0.31 5.93 -11.32
N LYS A 168 1.02 7.03 -11.14
CA LYS A 168 1.30 8.00 -12.20
C LYS A 168 2.78 7.95 -12.49
N THR A 169 3.13 7.49 -13.68
CA THR A 169 4.53 7.35 -14.08
C THR A 169 5.18 8.72 -14.24
N GLN A 170 6.51 8.73 -14.39
CA GLN A 170 7.27 9.98 -14.53
C GLN A 170 6.93 10.73 -15.82
N GLU A 171 6.55 9.98 -16.85
CA GLU A 171 6.08 10.47 -18.13
C GLU A 171 4.65 11.08 -18.02
N GLY A 172 4.05 11.06 -16.83
CA GLY A 172 2.72 11.60 -16.55
C GLY A 172 1.57 10.66 -16.89
N CYS A 173 1.86 9.42 -17.29
CA CYS A 173 0.86 8.42 -17.67
C CYS A 173 0.21 7.79 -16.42
N PRO A 174 -1.12 7.90 -16.25
CA PRO A 174 -1.82 7.26 -15.15
C PRO A 174 -2.12 5.79 -15.46
N TYR A 175 -1.99 4.93 -14.45
CA TYR A 175 -2.43 3.54 -14.50
C TYR A 175 -3.08 3.16 -13.17
N THR A 176 -4.08 2.29 -13.25
CA THR A 176 -4.56 1.53 -12.09
C THR A 176 -4.05 0.12 -12.23
N LEU A 177 -3.35 -0.33 -11.20
CA LEU A 177 -2.79 -1.65 -11.06
C LEU A 177 -3.69 -2.49 -10.17
N GLU A 178 -3.81 -3.76 -10.52
CA GLU A 178 -4.45 -4.78 -9.71
C GLU A 178 -3.38 -5.65 -9.07
N LEU A 179 -3.49 -5.84 -7.75
CA LEU A 179 -2.70 -6.76 -6.95
C LEU A 179 -3.58 -7.92 -6.48
N THR A 180 -3.16 -9.14 -6.78
CA THR A 180 -3.75 -10.39 -6.30
C THR A 180 -2.66 -11.40 -5.96
N MET A 181 -3.05 -12.58 -5.45
CA MET A 181 -2.12 -13.71 -5.29
C MET A 181 -1.54 -14.25 -6.60
N LYS A 182 -2.04 -13.84 -7.77
CA LYS A 182 -1.41 -14.14 -9.07
C LYS A 182 -0.29 -13.15 -9.42
N GLY A 183 -0.13 -12.08 -8.65
CA GLY A 183 0.82 -11.00 -8.86
C GLY A 183 0.14 -9.71 -9.28
N TRP A 184 0.90 -8.86 -9.98
CA TRP A 184 0.50 -7.53 -10.38
C TRP A 184 0.10 -7.49 -11.85
N ARG A 185 -0.98 -6.78 -12.19
CA ARG A 185 -1.35 -6.51 -13.59
C ARG A 185 -1.88 -5.09 -13.76
N ILE A 186 -1.92 -4.62 -15.00
CA ILE A 186 -2.52 -3.33 -15.34
C ILE A 186 -4.03 -3.52 -15.48
N ALA A 187 -4.81 -2.98 -14.55
CA ALA A 187 -6.28 -3.00 -14.64
C ALA A 187 -6.80 -1.98 -15.64
N SER A 188 -6.23 -0.77 -15.66
CA SER A 188 -6.62 0.30 -16.59
C SER A 188 -5.47 1.29 -16.84
N SER A 189 -5.59 2.06 -17.92
CA SER A 189 -4.74 3.21 -18.25
C SER A 189 -5.31 4.55 -17.73
N HIS A 190 -6.18 4.47 -16.73
CA HIS A 190 -6.78 5.61 -16.06
C HIS A 190 -6.73 5.38 -14.55
N THR A 191 -6.64 6.47 -13.78
CA THR A 191 -6.70 6.47 -12.32
C THR A 191 -8.08 6.04 -11.84
N ASP A 192 -8.14 5.24 -10.76
CA ASP A 192 -9.37 4.75 -10.14
C ASP A 192 -10.31 4.02 -11.12
N CYS A 193 -9.74 3.32 -12.11
CA CYS A 193 -10.51 2.61 -13.12
C CYS A 193 -10.07 1.15 -13.21
N MET A 194 -11.04 0.23 -13.32
CA MET A 194 -10.79 -1.19 -13.56
C MET A 194 -11.12 -1.63 -15.00
N ASN A 195 -11.52 -0.69 -15.86
CA ASN A 195 -11.88 -0.98 -17.23
C ASN A 195 -10.61 -0.96 -18.08
N GLY A 196 -10.13 -2.15 -18.43
CA GLY A 196 -9.03 -2.32 -19.37
C GLY A 196 -9.41 -1.87 -20.78
N ASP A 197 -8.41 -1.50 -21.56
CA ASP A 197 -8.57 -1.23 -22.99
C ASP A 197 -8.64 -2.56 -23.76
N TYR A 198 -9.83 -2.91 -24.25
CA TYR A 198 -10.07 -4.13 -25.03
C TYR A 198 -9.31 -4.15 -26.37
N THR A 199 -8.74 -3.03 -26.82
CA THR A 199 -7.85 -3.03 -27.99
C THR A 199 -6.42 -3.48 -27.63
N LYS A 200 -6.07 -3.43 -26.34
CA LYS A 200 -4.77 -3.79 -25.78
C LYS A 200 -4.89 -4.91 -24.75
N ILE A 201 -5.62 -5.98 -25.09
CA ILE A 201 -5.88 -7.12 -24.18
C ILE A 201 -4.59 -7.67 -23.57
N SER A 202 -3.55 -7.84 -24.37
CA SER A 202 -2.25 -8.37 -23.92
C SER A 202 -1.61 -7.55 -22.78
N LEU A 203 -1.87 -6.25 -22.73
CA LEU A 203 -1.42 -5.36 -21.66
C LEU A 203 -2.14 -5.65 -20.34
N HIS A 204 -3.46 -5.89 -20.41
CA HIS A 204 -4.34 -6.04 -19.24
C HIS A 204 -4.49 -7.48 -18.74
N THR A 205 -4.03 -8.47 -19.51
CA THR A 205 -4.06 -9.89 -19.11
C THR A 205 -2.73 -10.40 -18.56
N LYS A 206 -1.65 -9.64 -18.70
CA LYS A 206 -0.32 -10.08 -18.25
C LYS A 206 -0.12 -9.80 -16.77
N TYR A 207 0.26 -10.85 -16.03
CA TYR A 207 0.68 -10.75 -14.64
C TYR A 207 2.21 -10.68 -14.55
N TYR A 208 2.67 -9.80 -13.68
CA TYR A 208 4.06 -9.59 -13.29
C TYR A 208 4.25 -10.13 -11.88
N LYS A 209 5.48 -10.54 -11.55
CA LYS A 209 5.74 -11.14 -10.24
C LYS A 209 5.63 -10.14 -9.11
N ASN A 210 6.17 -8.92 -9.32
CA ASN A 210 6.17 -7.83 -8.37
C ASN A 210 5.91 -6.49 -9.08
N ALA A 211 5.59 -5.44 -8.31
CA ALA A 211 5.27 -4.12 -8.87
C ALA A 211 6.46 -3.46 -9.59
N ARG A 212 7.71 -3.78 -9.20
CA ARG A 212 8.92 -3.23 -9.82
C ARG A 212 9.13 -3.74 -11.25
N GLU A 213 8.89 -5.03 -11.49
CA GLU A 213 8.91 -5.63 -12.82
C GLU A 213 7.86 -4.98 -13.74
N LEU A 214 6.66 -4.74 -13.19
CA LEU A 214 5.59 -4.04 -13.90
C LEU A 214 6.00 -2.59 -14.22
N LEU A 215 6.52 -1.86 -13.23
CA LEU A 215 6.93 -0.46 -13.40
C LEU A 215 7.97 -0.30 -14.51
N LYS A 216 8.96 -1.20 -14.55
CA LYS A 216 9.98 -1.23 -15.61
C LYS A 216 9.39 -1.37 -17.02
N PHE A 217 8.23 -2.02 -17.14
CA PHE A 217 7.54 -2.17 -18.41
C PHE A 217 6.72 -0.93 -18.79
N ILE A 218 6.09 -0.24 -17.83
CA ILE A 218 5.20 0.90 -18.10
C ILE A 218 5.88 2.27 -18.07
N SER A 219 7.05 2.39 -17.43
CA SER A 219 7.79 3.65 -17.29
C SER A 219 9.24 3.43 -17.71
N PRO A 220 9.63 3.74 -18.96
CA PRO A 220 11.03 3.68 -19.38
C PRO A 220 11.95 4.59 -18.53
N ASP A 221 11.44 5.73 -18.04
CA ASP A 221 12.27 6.74 -17.36
C ASP A 221 12.43 6.52 -15.85
N HIS A 222 11.78 5.50 -15.27
CA HIS A 222 11.84 5.23 -13.82
C HIS A 222 13.29 5.04 -13.31
N THR A 223 14.17 4.41 -14.10
CA THR A 223 15.57 4.16 -13.72
C THR A 223 16.38 5.46 -13.61
N THR A 224 16.14 6.41 -14.51
CA THR A 224 16.80 7.72 -14.47
C THR A 224 16.45 8.44 -13.19
N ARG A 225 15.16 8.47 -12.82
CA ARG A 225 14.68 9.10 -11.58
C ARG A 225 15.18 8.40 -10.32
N PHE A 226 15.29 7.07 -10.35
CA PHE A 226 15.93 6.33 -9.27
C PHE A 226 17.38 6.80 -9.05
N ASN A 227 18.15 6.86 -10.14
CA ASN A 227 19.56 7.29 -10.09
C ASN A 227 19.71 8.73 -9.58
N GLU A 228 18.85 9.65 -10.05
CA GLU A 228 18.79 11.03 -9.56
C GLU A 228 18.48 11.08 -8.07
N SER A 229 17.47 10.34 -7.58
CA SER A 229 17.12 10.32 -6.16
C SER A 229 18.24 9.77 -5.28
N VAL A 230 18.96 8.76 -5.77
CA VAL A 230 20.16 8.23 -5.07
C VAL A 230 21.27 9.27 -5.05
N ALA A 231 21.55 9.93 -6.17
CA ALA A 231 22.57 10.97 -6.26
C ALA A 231 22.26 12.18 -5.36
N GLU A 232 21.01 12.62 -5.29
CA GLU A 232 20.55 13.69 -4.39
C GLU A 232 20.77 13.32 -2.92
N LYS A 233 20.40 12.09 -2.52
CA LYS A 233 20.61 11.61 -1.15
C LYS A 233 22.09 11.52 -0.80
N LEU A 234 22.92 11.00 -1.71
CA LEU A 234 24.37 10.91 -1.50
C LEU A 234 25.00 12.30 -1.39
N THR A 235 24.62 13.24 -2.25
CA THR A 235 25.05 14.64 -2.20
C THR A 235 24.68 15.28 -0.86
N ARG A 236 23.44 15.06 -0.39
CA ARG A 236 22.95 15.54 0.90
C ARG A 236 23.74 14.97 2.07
N LEU A 237 24.08 13.67 2.04
CA LEU A 237 24.87 13.02 3.09
C LEU A 237 26.34 13.45 3.05
N ALA A 238 26.89 13.71 1.87
CA ALA A 238 28.25 14.20 1.68
C ALA A 238 28.43 15.67 2.13
N GLY A 239 27.35 16.37 2.51
CA GLY A 239 27.41 17.77 2.93
C GLY A 239 27.77 18.73 1.79
N ILE A 240 27.70 18.29 0.54
CA ILE A 240 27.92 19.12 -0.64
C ILE A 240 26.60 19.86 -0.91
N THR A 241 26.33 20.91 -0.14
CA THR A 241 25.33 21.91 -0.54
C THR A 241 25.94 22.76 -1.64
N ALA A 242 25.35 22.70 -2.84
CA ALA A 242 25.58 23.70 -3.88
C ALA A 242 25.05 25.07 -3.44
#